data_AF-A0A524GA57-F1
#
_entry.id   AF-A0A524GA57-F1
#
_cell.length_a   1.000
_cell.length_b   1.000
_cell.length_c   1.000
_cell.angle_alpha   90.00
_cell.angle_beta   90.00
_cell.angle_gamma   90.00
#
_symmetry.space_group_name_H-M   'P 1'
#
loop_
_entity.id
_entity.type
_entity.pdbx_description
1 polymer ?
#
loop_
_entity_poly.entity_id
_entity_poly.type
_entity_poly.pdbx_seq_one_letter_code
_entity_poly.pdbx_strand_id
1 'polypeptide(L)'
;MVCQICGKRSGFYPICKEHYEMYKRGEVGKCSECNMWYIIAEGCPNCVNKGQLTINKGEIRLTRDILEKWGKTLYAIGMTGLKHGREEYDVQRYQTTLDVSAELKELWSNWNLTNS
;
A
#
# COMPACT_ATOMS: atom_id res chain seq x y z
N MET A 1 19.61 -10.72 -24.89
CA MET A 1 18.55 -10.23 -23.98
C MET A 1 17.91 -8.97 -24.55
N VAL A 2 16.78 -8.58 -23.97
CA VAL A 2 16.09 -7.32 -24.25
C VAL A 2 16.23 -6.39 -23.05
N CYS A 3 16.28 -5.10 -23.31
CA CYS A 3 16.36 -4.07 -22.29
C CYS A 3 15.07 -4.12 -21.45
N GLN A 4 15.22 -4.21 -20.14
CA GLN A 4 14.10 -4.28 -19.21
C GLN A 4 13.28 -2.98 -19.15
N ILE A 5 13.82 -1.85 -19.65
CA ILE A 5 13.14 -0.55 -19.66
C ILE A 5 12.39 -0.33 -20.98
N CYS A 6 13.01 -0.59 -22.14
CA CYS A 6 12.42 -0.24 -23.44
C CYS A 6 12.24 -1.40 -24.42
N GLY A 7 12.57 -2.63 -24.05
CA GLY A 7 12.42 -3.83 -24.89
C GLY A 7 13.41 -3.95 -26.07
N LYS A 8 14.22 -2.92 -26.36
CA LYS A 8 15.27 -2.99 -27.39
C LYS A 8 16.32 -4.06 -27.07
N ARG A 9 17.02 -4.60 -28.07
CA ARG A 9 18.11 -5.57 -27.88
C ARG A 9 19.23 -4.99 -26.98
N SER A 10 19.60 -5.71 -25.92
CA SER A 10 20.61 -5.27 -24.93
C SER A 10 21.89 -6.11 -24.91
N GLY A 11 22.01 -7.08 -25.84
CA GLY A 11 23.13 -8.00 -25.86
C GLY A 11 23.13 -8.91 -24.62
N PHE A 12 24.24 -8.92 -23.88
CA PHE A 12 24.43 -9.69 -22.63
C PHE A 12 23.90 -8.98 -21.38
N TYR A 13 23.64 -7.67 -21.44
CA TYR A 13 23.27 -6.86 -20.28
C TYR A 13 21.75 -6.76 -20.08
N PRO A 14 21.28 -6.45 -18.86
CA PRO A 14 19.84 -6.27 -18.57
C PRO A 14 19.22 -5.02 -19.20
N ILE A 15 20.04 -4.00 -19.50
CA ILE A 15 19.62 -2.74 -20.11
C ILE A 15 20.45 -2.43 -21.35
N CYS A 16 19.90 -1.68 -22.31
CA CYS A 16 20.63 -1.27 -23.51
C CYS A 16 21.66 -0.17 -23.20
N LYS A 17 22.55 0.12 -24.16
CA LYS A 17 23.60 1.14 -24.03
C LYS A 17 23.04 2.51 -23.64
N GLU A 18 21.92 2.92 -24.25
CA GLU A 18 21.25 4.19 -23.95
C GLU A 18 20.91 4.31 -22.46
N HIS A 19 20.18 3.32 -21.91
CA HIS A 19 19.80 3.30 -20.50
C HIS A 19 20.98 3.08 -19.55
N TYR A 20 22.07 2.47 -20.00
CA TYR A 20 23.29 2.37 -19.21
C TYR A 20 24.01 3.73 -19.06
N GLU A 21 24.04 4.54 -20.12
CA GLU A 21 24.54 5.91 -20.01
C GLU A 21 23.62 6.77 -19.13
N MET A 22 22.30 6.59 -19.20
CA MET A 22 21.36 7.21 -18.27
C MET A 22 21.61 6.80 -16.80
N TYR A 23 21.97 5.53 -16.56
CA TYR A 23 22.35 5.06 -15.22
C TYR A 23 23.59 5.79 -14.69
N LYS A 24 24.63 5.98 -15.53
CA LYS A 24 25.82 6.75 -15.14
C LYS A 24 25.50 8.21 -14.80
N ARG A 25 24.45 8.77 -15.39
CA ARG A 25 23.95 10.12 -15.09
C ARG A 25 23.01 10.18 -13.87
N GLY A 26 22.65 9.03 -13.29
CA GLY A 26 21.72 8.96 -12.16
C GLY A 26 20.24 9.10 -12.55
N GLU A 27 19.89 8.90 -13.82
CA GLU A 27 18.50 8.98 -14.32
C GLU A 27 17.79 7.60 -14.32
N VAL A 28 18.58 6.53 -14.37
CA VAL A 28 18.12 5.14 -14.30
C VAL A 28 18.67 4.52 -13.03
N GLY A 29 17.86 3.71 -12.35
CA GLY A 29 18.23 3.02 -11.13
C GLY A 29 17.84 1.54 -11.15
N LYS A 30 18.40 0.77 -10.22
CA LYS A 30 17.96 -0.59 -9.91
C LYS A 30 17.21 -0.57 -8.58
N CYS A 31 16.00 -1.10 -8.56
CA CYS A 31 15.16 -1.10 -7.37
C CYS A 31 15.77 -2.04 -6.32
N SER A 32 15.95 -1.57 -5.09
CA SER A 32 16.48 -2.37 -3.98
C SER A 32 15.53 -3.49 -3.52
N GLU A 33 14.23 -3.34 -3.80
CA GLU A 33 13.19 -4.29 -3.36
C GLU A 33 12.99 -5.43 -4.38
N CYS A 34 12.76 -5.08 -5.64
CA CYS A 34 12.40 -6.04 -6.68
C CYS A 34 13.49 -6.27 -7.73
N ASN A 35 14.66 -5.64 -7.58
CA ASN A 35 15.81 -5.76 -8.48
C ASN A 35 15.56 -5.36 -9.95
N MET A 36 14.42 -4.72 -10.27
CA MET A 36 14.10 -4.21 -11.60
C MET A 36 14.84 -2.90 -11.90
N TRP A 37 15.20 -2.72 -13.18
CA TRP A 37 15.72 -1.46 -13.69
C TRP A 37 14.56 -0.55 -14.11
N TYR A 38 14.65 0.73 -13.77
CA TYR A 38 13.58 1.70 -14.01
C TYR A 38 14.15 3.12 -14.20
N ILE A 39 13.36 3.99 -14.83
CA ILE A 39 13.65 5.42 -14.91
C ILE A 39 13.25 6.05 -13.57
N ILE A 40 14.19 6.71 -12.89
CA ILE A 40 13.97 7.20 -11.52
C ILE A 40 12.79 8.19 -11.46
N ALA A 41 12.66 9.06 -12.47
CA ALA A 41 11.57 10.02 -12.56
C ALA A 41 10.17 9.37 -12.72
N GLU A 42 10.09 8.18 -13.30
CA GLU A 42 8.83 7.43 -13.49
C GLU A 42 8.48 6.54 -12.30
N GLY A 43 9.43 6.36 -11.37
CA GLY A 43 9.30 5.42 -10.26
C GLY A 43 9.41 3.96 -10.71
N CYS A 44 9.63 3.06 -9.75
CA CYS A 44 9.76 1.63 -10.06
C CYS A 44 8.38 1.07 -10.44
N PRO A 45 8.13 0.64 -11.70
CA PRO A 45 6.81 0.20 -12.18
C PRO A 45 6.25 -0.97 -11.37
N ASN A 46 7.13 -1.82 -10.84
CA ASN A 46 6.75 -2.97 -10.04
C ASN A 46 6.49 -2.64 -8.55
N CYS A 47 6.86 -1.42 -8.12
CA CYS A 47 6.72 -0.95 -6.74
C CYS A 47 5.88 0.34 -6.62
N VAL A 48 5.32 0.87 -7.72
CA VAL A 48 4.42 2.05 -7.72
C VAL A 48 3.20 1.83 -6.80
N ASN A 49 2.93 0.59 -6.39
CA ASN A 49 1.87 0.23 -5.46
C ASN A 49 2.32 0.02 -4.00
N LYS A 50 3.32 0.77 -3.48
CA LYS A 50 3.53 0.87 -2.01
C LYS A 50 2.43 1.67 -1.28
N GLY A 51 1.28 1.88 -1.93
CA GLY A 51 0.02 2.36 -1.34
C GLY A 51 -1.15 1.38 -1.44
N GLN A 52 -0.96 0.19 -2.03
CA GLN A 52 -1.98 -0.87 -1.99
C GLN A 52 -1.59 -1.92 -0.95
N LEU A 53 -2.46 -2.11 0.03
CA LEU A 53 -2.45 -3.27 0.92
C LEU A 53 -2.56 -4.54 0.06
N THR A 54 -1.45 -5.19 -0.23
CA THR A 54 -1.46 -6.57 -0.75
C THR A 54 -1.85 -7.49 0.39
N ILE A 55 -3.14 -7.79 0.50
CA ILE A 55 -3.66 -8.82 1.41
C ILE A 55 -3.36 -10.18 0.76
N ASN A 56 -2.23 -10.78 1.12
CA ASN A 56 -1.95 -12.17 0.73
C ASN A 56 -2.91 -13.08 1.50
N LYS A 57 -3.68 -13.88 0.76
CA LYS A 57 -4.65 -14.86 1.29
C LYS A 57 -3.88 -15.96 2.02
N GLY A 58 -3.54 -15.73 3.30
CA GLY A 58 -2.81 -16.71 4.11
C GLY A 58 -2.24 -16.21 5.43
N GLU A 59 -1.83 -14.95 5.57
CA GLU A 59 -1.28 -14.44 6.84
C GLU A 59 -1.60 -12.95 7.05
N ILE A 60 -2.87 -12.61 7.31
CA ILE A 60 -3.13 -11.38 8.06
C ILE A 60 -2.98 -11.71 9.54
N ARG A 61 -1.80 -11.47 10.11
CA ARG A 61 -1.63 -11.46 11.57
C ARG A 61 -2.14 -10.13 12.11
N LEU A 62 -3.41 -10.10 12.49
CA LEU A 62 -3.98 -9.00 13.24
C LEU A 62 -3.42 -9.09 14.66
N THR A 63 -2.66 -8.11 15.11
CA THR A 63 -2.30 -7.98 16.53
C THR A 63 -3.29 -7.06 17.22
N ARG A 64 -3.38 -7.13 18.55
CA ARG A 64 -4.17 -6.21 19.37
C ARG A 64 -3.90 -4.74 19.01
N ASP A 65 -2.62 -4.37 18.88
CA ASP A 65 -2.21 -3.00 18.57
C ASP A 65 -2.67 -2.55 17.17
N ILE A 66 -2.67 -3.46 16.19
CA ILE A 66 -3.17 -3.17 14.84
C ILE A 66 -4.68 -2.94 14.88
N LEU A 67 -5.43 -3.81 15.56
CA LEU A 67 -6.88 -3.67 15.73
C LEU A 67 -7.22 -2.36 16.41
N GLU A 68 -6.53 -2.02 17.51
CA GLU A 68 -6.71 -0.77 18.24
C GLU A 68 -6.43 0.46 17.37
N LYS A 69 -5.30 0.46 16.65
CA LYS A 69 -4.93 1.56 15.76
C LYS A 69 -5.96 1.76 14.66
N TRP A 70 -6.40 0.68 14.01
CA TRP A 70 -7.36 0.74 12.92
C TRP A 70 -8.74 1.18 13.39
N GLY A 71 -9.26 0.64 14.49
CA GLY A 71 -10.54 1.10 15.02
C GLY A 71 -10.53 2.58 15.39
N LYS A 72 -9.52 3.06 16.13
CA LYS A 72 -9.40 4.49 16.46
C LYS A 72 -9.34 5.38 15.21
N THR A 73 -8.64 4.92 14.16
CA THR A 73 -8.54 5.66 12.90
C THR A 73 -9.89 5.72 12.18
N LEU A 74 -10.59 4.59 12.05
CA LEU A 74 -11.91 4.52 11.42
C LEU A 74 -12.94 5.34 12.20
N TYR A 75 -12.90 5.31 13.53
CA TYR A 75 -13.73 6.16 14.37
C TYR A 75 -13.56 7.65 14.02
N ALA A 76 -12.31 8.11 13.96
CA ALA A 76 -12.00 9.51 13.63
C ALA A 76 -12.50 9.90 12.23
N ILE A 77 -12.35 9.00 11.25
CA ILE A 77 -12.85 9.20 9.88
C ILE A 77 -14.38 9.29 9.86
N GLY A 78 -15.07 8.33 10.49
CA GLY A 78 -16.53 8.31 10.55
C GLY A 78 -17.11 9.54 11.24
N MET A 79 -16.54 9.94 12.40
CA MET A 79 -16.96 11.16 13.11
C MET A 79 -16.73 12.43 12.30
N THR A 80 -15.57 12.54 11.64
CA THR A 80 -15.25 13.69 10.77
C THR A 80 -16.18 13.73 9.57
N GLY A 81 -16.45 12.56 8.98
CA GLY A 81 -17.38 12.39 7.89
C GLY A 81 -18.81 12.81 8.26
N LEU A 82 -19.37 12.31 9.37
CA LEU A 82 -20.70 12.71 9.83
C LEU A 82 -20.80 14.22 10.13
N LYS A 83 -19.70 14.83 10.61
CA LYS A 83 -19.66 16.27 10.89
C LYS A 83 -19.71 17.13 9.62
N HIS A 84 -19.15 16.64 8.52
CA HIS A 84 -18.96 17.43 7.29
C HIS A 84 -19.80 16.96 6.10
N GLY A 85 -20.29 15.73 6.14
CA GLY A 85 -21.16 15.12 5.14
C GLY A 85 -22.50 15.81 5.10
N ARG A 86 -22.98 16.09 3.89
CA ARG A 86 -24.24 16.81 3.65
C ARG A 86 -25.26 15.96 2.92
N GLU A 87 -24.82 14.89 2.27
CA GLU A 87 -25.66 13.99 1.51
C GLU A 87 -25.99 12.74 2.35
N GLU A 88 -27.23 12.29 2.28
CA GLU A 88 -27.73 11.12 3.03
C GLU A 88 -26.90 9.86 2.73
N TYR A 89 -26.47 9.69 1.48
CA TYR A 89 -25.61 8.59 1.05
C TYR A 89 -24.22 8.63 1.73
N ASP A 90 -23.63 9.82 1.87
CA ASP A 90 -22.35 9.98 2.56
C ASP A 90 -22.49 9.72 4.06
N VAL A 91 -23.57 10.21 4.68
CA VAL A 91 -23.89 9.95 6.09
C VAL A 91 -23.98 8.46 6.36
N GLN A 92 -24.64 7.69 5.49
CA GLN A 92 -24.75 6.23 5.63
C GLN A 92 -23.38 5.55 5.59
N ARG A 93 -22.49 5.95 4.68
CA ARG A 93 -21.14 5.39 4.58
C ARG A 93 -20.28 5.69 5.81
N TYR A 94 -20.42 6.90 6.36
CA TYR A 94 -19.73 7.26 7.59
C TYR A 94 -20.29 6.50 8.80
N GLN A 95 -21.59 6.25 8.84
CA GLN A 95 -22.18 5.37 9.86
C GLN A 95 -21.62 3.95 9.77
N THR A 96 -21.57 3.35 8.58
CA THR A 96 -20.93 2.04 8.38
C THR A 96 -19.46 2.03 8.82
N THR A 97 -18.73 3.13 8.60
CA THR A 97 -17.34 3.27 9.05
C THR A 97 -17.25 3.25 10.59
N LEU A 98 -18.20 3.87 11.29
CA LEU A 98 -18.30 3.83 12.75
C LEU A 98 -18.67 2.44 13.26
N ASP A 99 -19.56 1.73 12.58
CA ASP A 99 -19.98 0.38 12.96
C ASP A 99 -18.78 -0.59 12.90
N VAL A 100 -18.01 -0.55 11.80
CA VAL A 100 -16.76 -1.34 11.68
C VAL A 100 -15.74 -0.94 12.75
N SER A 101 -15.63 0.34 13.07
CA SER A 101 -14.77 0.79 14.17
C SER A 101 -15.20 0.20 15.52
N ALA A 102 -16.50 0.05 15.77
CA ALA A 102 -17.02 -0.52 17.01
C ALA A 102 -16.73 -2.03 17.08
N GLU A 103 -16.92 -2.75 15.98
CA GLU A 103 -16.58 -4.18 15.89
C GLU A 103 -15.09 -4.44 16.18
N LEU A 104 -14.19 -3.65 15.58
CA LEU A 104 -12.76 -3.75 15.89
C LEU A 104 -12.49 -3.52 17.38
N LYS A 105 -13.19 -2.57 18.01
CA LYS A 105 -13.07 -2.26 19.45
C LYS A 105 -13.37 -3.46 20.31
N GLU A 106 -14.44 -4.17 20.00
CA GLU A 106 -14.81 -5.39 20.72
C GLU A 106 -13.71 -6.44 20.58
N LEU A 107 -13.17 -6.63 19.37
CA LEU A 107 -12.11 -7.61 19.11
C LEU A 107 -10.83 -7.34 19.92
N TRP A 108 -10.34 -6.08 20.00
CA TRP A 108 -9.13 -5.81 20.79
C TRP A 108 -9.38 -5.71 22.29
N SER A 109 -10.60 -5.38 22.71
CA SER A 109 -10.97 -5.31 24.13
C SER A 109 -11.09 -6.73 24.72
N ASN A 110 -11.63 -7.67 23.94
CA ASN A 110 -11.78 -9.06 24.33
C ASN A 110 -10.53 -9.91 24.04
N TRP A 111 -9.46 -9.30 23.49
CA TRP A 111 -8.24 -9.97 23.05
C TRP A 111 -7.60 -10.89 24.10
N ASN A 112 -7.65 -10.48 25.37
CA ASN A 112 -7.07 -11.24 26.49
C ASN A 112 -7.93 -12.43 26.92
N LEU A 113 -9.22 -12.46 26.57
CA LEU A 113 -10.13 -13.57 26.89
C LEU A 113 -10.06 -14.70 25.86
N THR A 114 -9.61 -14.39 24.64
CA THR A 114 -9.54 -15.34 23.52
C THR A 114 -8.17 -15.98 23.34
N ASN A 115 -7.12 -15.43 23.97
CA ASN A 115 -5.73 -15.86 23.82
C ASN A 115 -5.08 -16.34 25.13
N SER A 116 -5.90 -16.70 26.12
CA SER A 116 -5.51 -17.24 27.44
C SER A 116 -5.77 -18.74 27.54
#